data_AF-Q4D072-F1
#
_entry.id   AF-Q4D072-F1
#
_cell.length_a   1.000
_cell.length_b   1.000
_cell.length_c   1.000
_cell.angle_alpha   90.00
_cell.angle_beta   90.00
_cell.angle_gamma   90.00
#
_symmetry.space_group_name_H-M   'P 1'
#
loop_
_entity.id
_entity.type
_entity.pdbx_description
1 polymer ?
#
loop_
_entity_poly.entity_id
_entity_poly.type
_entity_poly.pdbx_seq_one_letter_code
_entity_poly.pdbx_strand_id
1 'polypeptide(L)'
;NEVRQYVNDLPQRLTFPLQNGVVRMRLGNPLPIPDVGYVRGGYRCDTCCISNIQVAYQAMLYDDMDKAGVRSAVHFRNLANRVGFDMCVACAVYFYRDAVLRLSQFLGDHSRTFRVCPDADVQLHSFSTEGNVVKFTVSILPWGARPIVWIADKEEYNPPAAWRSAVKIESCNQYDPSRRNGGSDDDQCAICLQLLANGTPVLETPCKHCFHVDCVQEMRSMMDDECPFCRRENVFTSCVNLTGQLNMYKVQVDLPNEAKEIVLAVGSLLTSDGEYNNPTNIAACRSILVRHSCIMDFEAEGERNSPVS
;
A
#
# COMPACT_ATOMS: atom_id res chain seq x y z
N ASN A 1 26.35 -6.80 14.92
CA ASN A 1 26.50 -5.68 13.97
C ASN A 1 25.21 -5.43 13.20
N GLU A 2 24.63 -6.45 12.56
CA GLU A 2 23.37 -6.34 11.81
C GLU A 2 22.22 -5.69 12.60
N VAL A 3 21.91 -6.15 13.83
CA VAL A 3 20.83 -5.56 14.64
C VAL A 3 21.04 -4.07 14.91
N ARG A 4 22.29 -3.65 15.14
CA ARG A 4 22.61 -2.22 15.36
C ARG A 4 22.35 -1.40 14.10
N GLN A 5 22.61 -1.95 12.91
CA GLN A 5 22.28 -1.31 11.65
C GLN A 5 20.78 -1.07 11.53
N TYR A 6 19.95 -2.09 11.75
CA TYR A 6 18.48 -1.91 11.72
C TYR A 6 17.96 -0.94 12.78
N VAL A 7 18.60 -0.84 13.94
CA VAL A 7 18.25 0.17 14.95
C VAL A 7 18.60 1.57 14.45
N ASN A 8 19.74 1.75 13.80
CA ASN A 8 20.17 3.04 13.26
C ASN A 8 19.32 3.48 12.05
N ASP A 9 18.92 2.51 11.23
CA ASP A 9 18.15 2.72 10.00
C ASP A 9 16.63 2.63 10.23
N LEU A 10 16.19 2.58 11.49
CA LEU A 10 14.80 2.35 11.83
C LEU A 10 13.93 3.54 11.38
N PRO A 11 12.96 3.35 10.47
CA PRO A 11 12.18 4.46 9.93
C PRO A 11 11.28 5.09 11.00
N GLN A 12 11.05 6.41 10.91
CA GLN A 12 10.13 7.10 11.82
C GLN A 12 8.69 6.55 11.72
N ARG A 13 8.31 6.00 10.57
CA ARG A 13 6.97 5.50 10.26
C ARG A 13 7.01 4.05 9.80
N LEU A 14 6.17 3.21 10.39
CA LEU A 14 5.95 1.83 9.98
C LEU A 14 4.47 1.61 9.71
N THR A 15 4.14 0.76 8.75
CA THR A 15 2.74 0.46 8.39
C THR A 15 2.55 -1.04 8.34
N PHE A 16 1.44 -1.55 8.85
CA PHE A 16 1.16 -2.98 8.83
C PHE A 16 -0.29 -3.25 8.43
N PRO A 17 -0.55 -4.25 7.57
CA PRO A 17 -1.91 -4.68 7.29
C PRO A 17 -2.49 -5.42 8.50
N LEU A 18 -3.76 -5.21 8.77
CA LEU A 18 -4.62 -6.06 9.59
C LEU A 18 -5.68 -6.70 8.70
N GLN A 19 -6.35 -7.74 9.21
CA GLN A 19 -7.44 -8.42 8.49
C GLN A 19 -8.50 -7.45 7.93
N ASN A 20 -8.83 -6.38 8.68
CA ASN A 20 -9.87 -5.42 8.33
C ASN A 20 -9.37 -3.96 8.31
N GLY A 21 -8.07 -3.72 8.12
CA GLY A 21 -7.56 -2.35 8.14
C GLY A 21 -6.05 -2.24 8.02
N VAL A 22 -5.53 -1.05 8.31
CA VAL A 22 -4.10 -0.75 8.28
C VAL A 22 -3.73 -0.05 9.57
N VAL A 23 -2.71 -0.55 10.28
CA VAL A 23 -2.13 0.13 11.43
C VAL A 23 -0.95 0.95 10.94
N ARG A 24 -1.02 2.26 11.17
CA ARG A 24 0.06 3.20 10.90
C ARG A 24 0.72 3.54 12.22
N MET A 25 2.03 3.37 12.30
CA MET A 25 2.78 3.54 13.53
C MET A 25 3.84 4.61 13.36
N ARG A 26 3.96 5.50 14.35
CA ARG A 26 4.98 6.54 14.39
C ARG A 26 5.83 6.40 15.64
N LEU A 27 7.15 6.51 15.49
CA LEU A 27 8.08 6.58 16.63
C LEU A 27 7.82 7.85 17.44
N GLY A 28 7.54 7.71 18.73
CA GLY A 28 7.29 8.82 19.66
C GLY A 28 8.26 8.82 20.85
N ASN A 29 8.64 10.02 21.33
CA ASN A 29 9.52 10.20 22.48
C ASN A 29 9.26 11.53 23.25
N PRO A 30 8.99 11.48 24.58
CA PRO A 30 8.30 10.39 25.27
C PRO A 30 6.85 10.33 24.80
N LEU A 31 6.23 9.16 24.90
CA LEU A 31 4.80 9.04 24.59
C LEU A 31 3.97 9.90 25.58
N PRO A 32 3.13 10.82 25.10
CA PRO A 32 2.20 11.54 25.96
C PRO A 32 1.04 10.62 26.36
N ILE A 33 0.73 10.52 27.66
CA ILE A 33 -0.53 9.93 28.12
C ILE A 33 -1.55 11.07 28.20
N PRO A 34 -2.70 10.99 27.51
CA PRO A 34 -3.79 11.94 27.71
C PRO A 34 -4.15 12.03 29.21
N ASP A 35 -4.28 13.25 29.73
CA ASP A 35 -4.70 13.52 31.12
C ASP A 35 -3.74 13.09 32.24
N VAL A 36 -2.52 12.66 31.92
CA VAL A 36 -1.50 12.31 32.95
C VAL A 36 -0.26 13.20 32.80
N GLY A 37 0.00 14.00 33.84
CA GLY A 37 1.12 14.96 33.85
C GLY A 37 2.53 14.36 33.93
N TYR A 38 2.68 13.07 34.28
CA TYR A 38 3.96 12.36 34.25
C TYR A 38 3.77 10.84 34.25
N VAL A 39 4.58 10.12 33.48
CA VAL A 39 4.55 8.65 33.42
C VAL A 39 5.50 8.07 34.48
N ARG A 40 4.98 7.51 35.59
CA ARG A 40 5.84 6.84 36.61
C ARG A 40 6.41 5.49 36.17
N GLY A 41 5.75 4.79 35.24
CA GLY A 41 6.02 3.36 34.94
C GLY A 41 6.08 2.99 33.46
N GLY A 42 6.38 3.92 32.55
CA GLY A 42 6.33 3.71 31.10
C GLY A 42 5.01 3.09 30.60
N TYR A 43 5.03 2.62 29.36
CA TYR A 43 3.94 1.89 28.71
C TYR A 43 4.27 0.40 28.68
N ARG A 44 3.26 -0.41 28.33
CA ARG A 44 3.46 -1.83 28.01
C ARG A 44 3.45 -1.97 26.49
N CYS A 45 4.39 -2.73 25.95
CA CYS A 45 4.37 -3.11 24.54
C CYS A 45 3.18 -4.05 24.27
N ASP A 46 2.31 -3.71 23.34
CA ASP A 46 1.16 -4.53 22.97
C ASP A 46 1.54 -5.75 22.13
N THR A 47 2.75 -5.79 21.57
CA THR A 47 3.28 -6.96 20.88
C THR A 47 3.91 -7.96 21.85
N CYS A 48 5.03 -7.61 22.50
CA CYS A 48 5.81 -8.56 23.32
C CYS A 48 5.50 -8.48 24.82
N CYS A 49 4.57 -7.60 25.24
CA CYS A 49 4.16 -7.45 26.63
C CYS A 49 5.22 -6.94 27.62
N ILE A 50 6.42 -6.55 27.18
CA ILE A 50 7.40 -5.90 28.05
C ILE A 50 6.82 -4.58 28.58
N SER A 51 6.99 -4.34 29.88
CA SER A 51 6.48 -3.15 30.56
C SER A 51 7.57 -2.07 30.70
N ASN A 52 7.18 -0.88 31.13
CA ASN A 52 8.07 0.25 31.38
C ASN A 52 8.79 0.80 30.14
N ILE A 53 8.20 0.70 28.94
CA ILE A 53 8.78 1.34 27.74
C ILE A 53 8.49 2.85 27.77
N GLN A 54 9.50 3.67 27.48
CA GLN A 54 9.35 5.14 27.43
C GLN A 54 9.40 5.68 25.99
N VAL A 55 10.08 4.93 25.11
CA VAL A 55 10.18 5.19 23.68
C VAL A 55 9.57 4.02 22.95
N ALA A 56 8.62 4.30 22.08
CA ALA A 56 7.89 3.28 21.35
C ALA A 56 7.26 3.87 20.09
N TYR A 57 6.88 2.97 19.19
CA TYR A 57 5.96 3.27 18.11
C TYR A 57 4.54 3.26 18.66
N GLN A 58 3.76 4.27 18.31
CA GLN A 58 2.35 4.34 18.67
C GLN A 58 1.50 4.32 17.41
N ALA A 59 0.34 3.65 17.47
CA ALA A 59 -0.63 3.68 16.39
C ALA A 59 -1.23 5.09 16.22
N MET A 60 -1.35 5.53 14.97
CA MET A 60 -1.84 6.85 14.58
C MET A 60 -3.12 6.71 13.75
N LEU A 61 -4.09 7.59 13.94
CA LEU A 61 -5.25 7.74 13.06
C LEU A 61 -4.89 8.56 11.82
N TYR A 62 -4.15 9.66 12.01
CA TYR A 62 -3.59 10.50 10.95
C TYR A 62 -2.16 10.87 11.30
N ASP A 63 -1.33 11.02 10.28
CA ASP A 63 0.04 11.51 10.41
C ASP A 63 0.27 12.57 9.34
N ASP A 64 -0.13 13.81 9.64
CA ASP A 64 0.25 14.97 8.83
C ASP A 64 1.73 15.24 9.14
N MET A 65 2.60 15.26 8.12
CA MET A 65 4.06 15.40 8.31
C MET A 65 4.43 16.57 9.23
N ASP A 66 3.66 17.65 9.16
CA ASP A 66 3.86 18.91 9.88
C ASP A 66 3.05 19.06 11.18
N LYS A 67 1.98 18.27 11.39
CA LYS A 67 1.16 18.36 12.62
C LYS A 67 1.47 17.20 13.55
N ALA A 68 1.26 17.40 14.85
CA ALA A 68 1.20 16.29 15.79
C ALA A 68 0.03 15.39 15.36
N GLY A 69 0.33 14.29 14.65
CA GLY A 69 -0.67 13.32 14.26
C GLY A 69 -1.50 12.87 15.46
N VAL A 70 -2.73 12.41 15.21
CA VAL A 70 -3.62 11.98 16.29
C VAL A 70 -3.28 10.54 16.66
N ARG A 71 -2.80 10.33 17.89
CA ARG A 71 -2.61 8.98 18.45
C ARG A 71 -3.96 8.26 18.50
N SER A 72 -3.97 7.01 18.08
CA SER A 72 -5.16 6.15 18.22
C SER A 72 -5.45 5.90 19.71
N ALA A 73 -6.69 6.20 20.12
CA ALA A 73 -7.22 5.90 21.45
C ALA A 73 -8.23 4.74 21.42
N VAL A 74 -8.11 3.85 20.42
CA VAL A 74 -8.97 2.66 20.31
C VAL A 74 -8.83 1.80 21.56
N HIS A 75 -9.97 1.38 22.10
CA HIS A 75 -10.01 0.42 23.20
C HIS A 75 -10.09 -0.99 22.63
N PHE A 76 -9.31 -1.91 23.21
CA PHE A 76 -9.42 -3.33 22.86
C PHE A 76 -10.73 -3.89 23.41
N ARG A 77 -11.54 -4.53 22.56
CA ARG A 77 -12.86 -5.11 22.94
C ARG A 77 -12.82 -5.98 24.21
N ASN A 78 -11.71 -6.69 24.43
CA ASN A 78 -11.56 -7.63 25.55
C ASN A 78 -10.71 -7.07 26.71
N LEU A 79 -10.20 -5.82 26.62
CA LEU A 79 -9.30 -5.22 27.61
C LEU A 79 -9.65 -3.75 27.80
N ALA A 80 -10.68 -3.47 28.60
CA ALA A 80 -11.20 -2.11 28.82
C ALA A 80 -10.16 -1.09 29.29
N ASN A 81 -9.10 -1.53 29.97
CA ASN A 81 -8.04 -0.66 30.48
C ASN A 81 -6.87 -0.45 29.50
N ARG A 82 -6.99 -0.94 28.25
CA ARG A 82 -5.96 -0.73 27.21
C ARG A 82 -6.47 0.21 26.13
N VAL A 83 -5.72 1.28 25.94
CA VAL A 83 -6.05 2.38 25.02
C VAL A 83 -4.90 2.60 24.04
N GLY A 84 -5.23 2.58 22.76
CA GLY A 84 -4.25 2.67 21.67
C GLY A 84 -3.51 1.36 21.42
N PHE A 85 -2.40 1.45 20.70
CA PHE A 85 -1.52 0.31 20.42
C PHE A 85 -0.07 0.80 20.38
N ASP A 86 0.75 0.36 21.33
CA ASP A 86 2.16 0.75 21.48
C ASP A 86 3.10 -0.44 21.22
N MET A 87 4.09 -0.24 20.35
CA MET A 87 5.10 -1.25 20.00
C MET A 87 6.49 -0.78 20.40
N CYS A 88 7.18 -1.56 21.23
CA CYS A 88 8.54 -1.22 21.65
C CYS A 88 9.51 -1.25 20.47
N VAL A 89 10.63 -0.52 20.59
CA VAL A 89 11.67 -0.44 19.55
C VAL A 89 12.19 -1.82 19.15
N ALA A 90 12.34 -2.76 20.08
CA ALA A 90 12.80 -4.12 19.75
C ALA A 90 11.81 -4.87 18.84
N CYS A 91 10.50 -4.76 19.09
CA CYS A 91 9.48 -5.32 18.20
C CYS A 91 9.46 -4.60 16.85
N ALA A 92 9.60 -3.28 16.85
CA ALA A 92 9.67 -2.50 15.63
C ALA A 92 10.84 -2.92 14.73
N VAL A 93 12.04 -3.09 15.31
CA VAL A 93 13.23 -3.61 14.63
C VAL A 93 12.97 -5.00 14.06
N TYR A 94 12.34 -5.89 14.84
CA TYR A 94 12.00 -7.23 14.37
C TYR A 94 11.09 -7.21 13.14
N PHE A 95 9.95 -6.51 13.20
CA PHE A 95 9.00 -6.48 12.08
C PHE A 95 9.55 -5.71 10.87
N TYR A 96 10.32 -4.64 11.09
CA TYR A 96 10.97 -3.92 10.02
C TYR A 96 11.98 -4.82 9.28
N ARG A 97 12.84 -5.51 10.03
CA ARG A 97 13.78 -6.49 9.47
C ARG A 97 13.07 -7.62 8.73
N ASP A 98 11.98 -8.15 9.28
CA ASP A 98 11.18 -9.20 8.63
C ASP A 98 10.64 -8.74 7.26
N ALA A 99 10.08 -7.52 7.21
CA ALA A 99 9.58 -6.93 5.97
C ALA A 99 10.71 -6.76 4.93
N VAL A 100 11.87 -6.22 5.34
CA VAL A 100 13.04 -6.05 4.46
C VAL A 100 13.50 -7.39 3.89
N LEU A 101 13.69 -8.41 4.74
CA LEU A 101 14.23 -9.69 4.32
C LEU A 101 13.27 -10.45 3.40
N ARG A 102 11.98 -10.50 3.74
CA ARG A 102 10.99 -11.23 2.94
C ARG A 102 10.76 -10.58 1.58
N LEU A 103 10.74 -9.25 1.53
CA LEU A 103 10.61 -8.53 0.25
C LEU A 103 11.86 -8.75 -0.62
N SER A 104 13.06 -8.60 -0.04
CA SER A 104 14.32 -8.80 -0.76
C SER A 104 14.46 -10.24 -1.26
N GLN A 105 14.10 -11.24 -0.44
CA GLN A 105 14.13 -12.64 -0.84
C GLN A 105 13.19 -12.92 -2.02
N PHE A 106 11.98 -12.34 -2.00
CA PHE A 106 11.03 -12.47 -3.10
C PHE A 106 11.53 -11.77 -4.38
N LEU A 107 12.16 -10.60 -4.27
CA LEU A 107 12.72 -9.90 -5.43
C LEU A 107 14.00 -10.56 -5.96
N GLY A 108 14.67 -11.40 -5.17
CA GLY A 108 15.74 -12.26 -5.66
C GLY A 108 15.25 -13.56 -6.31
N ASP A 109 14.05 -14.04 -5.97
CA ASP A 109 13.41 -15.25 -6.50
C ASP A 109 11.98 -14.95 -6.99
N HIS A 110 11.91 -14.43 -8.22
CA HIS A 110 10.67 -13.99 -8.87
C HIS A 110 9.63 -15.11 -9.11
N SER A 111 9.96 -16.37 -8.81
CA SER A 111 9.03 -17.50 -8.95
C SER A 111 7.94 -17.52 -7.89
N ARG A 112 8.13 -16.78 -6.78
CA ARG A 112 7.22 -16.79 -5.63
C ARG A 112 6.22 -15.65 -5.69
N THR A 113 5.25 -15.66 -4.78
CA THR A 113 4.41 -14.49 -4.51
C THR A 113 4.75 -13.98 -3.11
N PHE A 114 4.83 -12.66 -2.95
CA PHE A 114 5.01 -12.05 -1.64
C PHE A 114 3.65 -11.58 -1.11
N ARG A 115 3.31 -12.02 0.10
CA ARG A 115 2.11 -11.58 0.84
C ARG A 115 2.43 -11.53 2.33
N VAL A 116 2.02 -10.45 2.99
CA VAL A 116 2.17 -10.27 4.44
C VAL A 116 1.07 -11.01 5.21
N CYS A 117 -0.15 -11.03 4.67
CA CYS A 117 -1.32 -11.76 5.21
C CYS A 117 -2.18 -12.36 4.08
N PRO A 118 -3.11 -13.28 4.39
CA PRO A 118 -3.99 -13.88 3.38
C PRO A 118 -4.89 -12.88 2.63
N ASP A 119 -5.26 -11.79 3.30
CA ASP A 119 -6.13 -10.73 2.76
C ASP A 119 -5.40 -9.71 1.87
N ALA A 120 -4.07 -9.84 1.73
CA ALA A 120 -3.27 -9.02 0.83
C ALA A 120 -2.92 -9.80 -0.44
N ASP A 121 -3.13 -9.18 -1.60
CA ASP A 121 -2.85 -9.80 -2.90
C ASP A 121 -2.61 -8.73 -3.98
N VAL A 122 -1.98 -9.16 -5.06
CA VAL A 122 -1.88 -8.46 -6.33
C VAL A 122 -2.27 -9.47 -7.40
N GLN A 123 -3.30 -9.19 -8.20
CA GLN A 123 -3.77 -10.09 -9.26
C GLN A 123 -3.67 -9.38 -10.61
N LEU A 124 -3.00 -10.03 -11.57
CA LEU A 124 -2.86 -9.56 -12.93
C LEU A 124 -4.03 -10.07 -13.78
N HIS A 125 -4.77 -9.17 -14.44
CA HIS A 125 -5.95 -9.50 -15.25
C HIS A 125 -5.69 -9.41 -16.75
N SER A 126 -4.83 -8.50 -17.18
CA SER A 126 -4.42 -8.34 -18.58
C SER A 126 -2.96 -7.91 -18.63
N PHE A 127 -2.29 -8.21 -19.73
CA PHE A 127 -0.91 -7.79 -19.96
C PHE A 127 -0.68 -7.69 -21.48
N SER A 128 -0.08 -6.59 -21.93
CA SER A 128 0.35 -6.40 -23.29
C SER A 128 1.60 -5.53 -23.37
N THR A 129 2.35 -5.70 -24.44
CA THR A 129 3.55 -4.90 -24.75
C THR A 129 3.38 -4.31 -26.14
N GLU A 130 3.60 -3.01 -26.27
CA GLU A 130 3.53 -2.26 -27.52
C GLU A 130 4.81 -1.42 -27.66
N GLY A 131 5.77 -1.88 -28.46
CA GLY A 131 7.11 -1.30 -28.49
C GLY A 131 7.74 -1.31 -27.09
N ASN A 132 8.18 -0.14 -26.61
CA ASN A 132 8.80 0.02 -25.29
C ASN A 132 7.78 0.36 -24.20
N VAL A 133 6.48 0.12 -24.43
CA VAL A 133 5.43 0.43 -23.47
C VAL A 133 4.74 -0.86 -23.05
N VAL A 134 4.72 -1.11 -21.74
CA VAL A 134 3.97 -2.22 -21.15
C VAL A 134 2.68 -1.69 -20.55
N LYS A 135 1.56 -2.34 -20.89
CA LYS A 135 0.23 -2.00 -20.39
C LYS A 135 -0.38 -3.23 -19.72
N PHE A 136 -0.92 -3.06 -18.52
CA PHE A 136 -1.60 -4.15 -17.82
C PHE A 136 -2.68 -3.63 -16.89
N THR A 137 -3.59 -4.53 -16.52
CA THR A 137 -4.60 -4.26 -15.49
C THR A 137 -4.34 -5.17 -14.30
N VAL A 138 -4.29 -4.59 -13.09
CA VAL A 138 -4.15 -5.32 -11.84
C VAL A 138 -5.26 -4.99 -10.85
N SER A 139 -5.67 -5.97 -10.04
CA SER A 139 -6.38 -5.68 -8.79
C SER A 139 -5.45 -5.87 -7.59
N ILE A 140 -5.63 -5.04 -6.57
CA ILE A 140 -4.77 -5.04 -5.38
C ILE A 140 -5.61 -5.08 -4.10
N LEU A 141 -5.13 -5.86 -3.13
CA LEU A 141 -5.75 -6.04 -1.82
C LEU A 141 -4.75 -5.72 -0.70
N PRO A 142 -5.20 -5.23 0.47
CA PRO A 142 -6.60 -4.99 0.84
C PRO A 142 -7.20 -3.79 0.10
N TRP A 143 -8.53 -3.64 0.16
CA TRP A 143 -9.20 -2.50 -0.49
C TRP A 143 -8.73 -1.16 0.06
N GLY A 144 -8.50 -0.23 -0.87
CA GLY A 144 -7.89 1.08 -0.68
C GLY A 144 -6.39 1.05 -0.36
N ALA A 145 -5.74 -0.11 -0.49
CA ALA A 145 -4.32 -0.10 -0.85
C ALA A 145 -4.15 0.53 -2.25
N ARG A 146 -2.96 1.04 -2.53
CA ARG A 146 -2.59 1.69 -3.80
C ARG A 146 -1.57 0.83 -4.57
N PRO A 147 -1.54 0.86 -5.90
CA PRO A 147 -0.56 0.09 -6.64
C PRO A 147 0.79 0.80 -6.57
N ILE A 148 1.85 0.01 -6.41
CA ILE A 148 3.23 0.45 -6.60
C ILE A 148 3.88 -0.42 -7.67
N VAL A 149 4.58 0.19 -8.63
CA VAL A 149 5.19 -0.53 -9.74
C VAL A 149 6.57 0.04 -10.00
N TRP A 150 7.57 -0.83 -10.13
CA TRP A 150 8.93 -0.44 -10.49
C TRP A 150 9.65 -1.57 -11.23
N ILE A 151 10.75 -1.21 -11.90
CA ILE A 151 11.67 -2.19 -12.48
C ILE A 151 12.57 -2.67 -11.34
N ALA A 152 12.57 -3.98 -11.08
CA ALA A 152 13.41 -4.58 -10.05
C ALA A 152 14.87 -4.67 -10.55
N ASP A 153 15.80 -4.16 -9.75
CA ASP A 153 17.23 -4.34 -9.95
C ASP A 153 17.73 -5.53 -9.10
N LYS A 154 18.78 -6.23 -9.56
CA LYS A 154 19.39 -7.35 -8.85
C LYS A 154 20.23 -6.88 -7.65
N GLU A 155 20.75 -5.67 -7.71
CA GLU A 155 21.58 -5.06 -6.65
C GLU A 155 20.73 -4.18 -5.71
N GLU A 156 19.71 -3.50 -6.25
CA GLU A 156 18.82 -2.63 -5.50
C GLU A 156 17.34 -3.05 -5.64
N TYR A 157 16.86 -3.79 -4.64
CA TYR A 157 15.51 -4.32 -4.64
C TYR A 157 14.42 -3.27 -4.33
N ASN A 158 14.77 -2.17 -3.67
CA ASN A 158 13.81 -1.16 -3.28
C ASN A 158 13.29 -0.37 -4.50
N PRO A 159 12.02 0.07 -4.48
CA PRO A 159 11.53 1.03 -5.45
C PRO A 159 12.41 2.28 -5.48
N PRO A 160 12.81 2.79 -6.66
CA PRO A 160 13.57 4.03 -6.75
C PRO A 160 12.72 5.21 -6.27
N ALA A 161 13.35 6.29 -5.82
CA ALA A 161 12.65 7.48 -5.31
C ALA A 161 11.62 8.07 -6.31
N ALA A 162 11.89 7.92 -7.61
CA ALA A 162 11.04 8.43 -8.69
C ALA A 162 10.09 7.37 -9.31
N TRP A 163 9.89 6.21 -8.67
CA TRP A 163 9.09 5.10 -9.22
C TRP A 163 7.70 5.57 -9.72
N ARG A 164 7.07 6.48 -8.97
CA ARG A 164 5.71 6.96 -9.24
C ARG A 164 5.62 7.80 -10.51
N SER A 165 6.67 8.55 -10.85
CA SER A 165 6.72 9.36 -12.08
C SER A 165 7.07 8.54 -13.32
N ALA A 166 7.66 7.35 -13.14
CA ALA A 166 8.00 6.44 -14.23
C ALA A 166 6.83 5.56 -14.68
N VAL A 167 5.67 5.65 -14.01
CA VAL A 167 4.52 4.79 -14.25
C VAL A 167 3.25 5.63 -14.29
N LYS A 168 2.39 5.38 -15.28
CA LYS A 168 1.03 5.93 -15.32
C LYS A 168 0.07 4.93 -14.72
N ILE A 169 -0.65 5.35 -13.69
CA ILE A 169 -1.60 4.51 -12.95
C ILE A 169 -2.95 5.21 -12.97
N GLU A 170 -3.98 4.49 -13.42
CA GLU A 170 -5.35 4.99 -13.44
C GLU A 170 -6.27 3.97 -12.75
N SER A 171 -7.17 4.44 -11.89
CA SER A 171 -8.18 3.57 -11.28
C SER A 171 -9.25 3.21 -12.31
N CYS A 172 -9.66 1.94 -12.32
CA CYS A 172 -10.82 1.50 -13.11
C CYS A 172 -12.16 1.93 -12.50
N ASN A 173 -12.16 2.40 -11.25
CA ASN A 173 -13.35 2.76 -10.47
C ASN A 173 -13.36 4.26 -10.17
N GLN A 174 -13.09 5.07 -11.19
CA GLN A 174 -13.28 6.52 -11.13
C GLN A 174 -14.76 6.87 -11.18
N TYR A 175 -15.10 8.05 -10.67
CA TYR A 175 -16.44 8.58 -10.84
C TYR A 175 -16.73 8.86 -12.31
N ASP A 176 -17.85 8.33 -12.79
CA ASP A 176 -18.36 8.56 -14.14
C ASP A 176 -19.81 9.06 -14.03
N PRO A 177 -20.06 10.37 -14.18
CA PRO A 177 -21.40 10.94 -14.03
C PRO A 177 -22.37 10.41 -15.08
N SER A 178 -21.88 10.00 -16.25
CA SER A 178 -22.73 9.46 -17.33
C SER A 178 -23.41 8.13 -16.97
N ARG A 179 -22.86 7.40 -15.99
CA ARG A 179 -23.44 6.15 -15.49
C ARG A 179 -24.55 6.36 -14.47
N ARG A 180 -24.77 7.60 -14.02
CA ARG A 180 -25.75 7.92 -12.97
C ARG A 180 -26.88 8.76 -13.54
N ASN A 181 -28.11 8.42 -13.17
CA ASN A 181 -29.27 9.26 -13.48
C ASN A 181 -29.12 10.61 -12.76
N GLY A 182 -28.87 11.67 -13.53
CA GLY A 182 -28.64 13.02 -13.00
C GLY A 182 -27.27 13.23 -12.37
N GLY A 183 -26.27 12.39 -12.67
CA GLY A 183 -24.89 12.63 -12.26
C GLY A 183 -24.33 13.89 -12.91
N SER A 184 -23.55 14.65 -12.15
CA SER A 184 -22.85 15.86 -12.58
C SER A 184 -21.36 15.74 -12.30
N ASP A 185 -20.52 16.37 -13.13
CA ASP A 185 -19.09 16.56 -12.82
C ASP A 185 -18.88 17.38 -11.54
N ASP A 186 -19.91 18.15 -11.13
CA ASP A 186 -19.92 18.92 -9.88
C ASP A 186 -20.23 18.07 -8.64
N ASP A 187 -20.55 16.78 -8.79
CA ASP A 187 -20.88 15.94 -7.65
C ASP A 187 -19.70 15.81 -6.69
N GLN A 188 -19.95 16.10 -5.41
CA GLN A 188 -18.94 16.12 -4.36
C GLN A 188 -19.04 14.91 -3.45
N CYS A 189 -17.90 14.45 -2.94
CA CYS A 189 -17.86 13.50 -1.86
C CYS A 189 -18.37 14.17 -0.58
N ALA A 190 -19.43 13.65 0.03
CA ALA A 190 -20.01 14.25 1.23
C ALA A 190 -19.12 14.15 2.50
N ILE A 191 -17.95 13.49 2.42
CA ILE A 191 -16.98 13.39 3.52
C ILE A 191 -15.96 14.54 3.44
N CYS A 192 -15.29 14.71 2.30
CA CYS A 192 -14.23 15.73 2.13
C CYS A 192 -14.69 16.99 1.39
N LEU A 193 -15.92 16.98 0.86
CA LEU A 193 -16.53 18.04 0.04
C LEU A 193 -15.74 18.39 -1.24
N GLN A 194 -14.86 17.49 -1.69
CA GLN A 194 -14.15 17.60 -2.96
C GLN A 194 -14.91 16.90 -4.08
N LEU A 195 -14.66 17.30 -5.33
CA LEU A 195 -15.25 16.68 -6.52
C LEU A 195 -14.97 15.17 -6.57
N LEU A 196 -15.99 14.38 -6.87
CA LEU A 196 -15.84 12.95 -7.14
C LEU A 196 -15.09 12.72 -8.46
N ALA A 197 -15.29 13.59 -9.45
CA ALA A 197 -14.64 13.56 -10.75
C ALA A 197 -13.19 14.09 -10.74
N ASN A 198 -12.37 13.67 -9.77
CA ASN A 198 -10.96 14.08 -9.63
C ASN A 198 -9.95 12.96 -9.97
N GLY A 199 -10.42 11.86 -10.58
CA GLY A 199 -9.60 10.71 -10.95
C GLY A 199 -9.24 9.77 -9.79
N THR A 200 -9.61 10.12 -8.55
CA THR A 200 -9.41 9.22 -7.40
C THR A 200 -10.44 8.09 -7.42
N PRO A 201 -10.11 6.91 -6.83
CA PRO A 201 -11.05 5.81 -6.75
C PRO A 201 -12.30 6.20 -5.95
N VAL A 202 -13.48 5.86 -6.47
CA VAL A 202 -14.78 6.11 -5.84
C VAL A 202 -15.49 4.81 -5.53
N LEU A 203 -16.12 4.77 -4.35
CA LEU A 203 -17.02 3.71 -3.93
C LEU A 203 -18.47 4.13 -4.14
N GLU A 204 -19.22 3.35 -4.89
CA GLU A 204 -20.68 3.41 -4.89
C GLU A 204 -21.24 2.41 -3.86
N THR A 205 -22.00 2.94 -2.91
CA THR A 205 -22.65 2.13 -1.87
C THR A 205 -23.92 1.44 -2.37
N PRO A 206 -24.43 0.38 -1.70
CA PRO A 206 -25.75 -0.20 -1.98
C PRO A 206 -26.91 0.80 -1.91
N CYS A 207 -26.74 1.90 -1.17
CA CYS A 207 -27.70 3.01 -1.13
C CYS A 207 -27.49 4.07 -2.21
N LYS A 208 -26.63 3.80 -3.21
CA LYS A 208 -26.35 4.63 -4.39
C LYS A 208 -25.64 5.95 -4.14
N HIS A 209 -25.12 6.18 -2.92
CA HIS A 209 -24.23 7.30 -2.61
C HIS A 209 -22.79 6.96 -2.95
N CYS A 210 -22.05 7.96 -3.44
CA CYS A 210 -20.67 7.84 -3.89
C CYS A 210 -19.73 8.61 -2.96
N PHE A 211 -18.59 8.01 -2.64
CA PHE A 211 -17.55 8.60 -1.80
C PHE A 211 -16.17 8.23 -2.33
N HIS A 212 -15.15 9.06 -2.11
CA HIS A 212 -13.79 8.61 -2.37
C HIS A 212 -13.45 7.41 -1.47
N VAL A 213 -12.75 6.42 -2.02
CA VAL A 213 -12.32 5.22 -1.28
C VAL A 213 -11.54 5.61 -0.03
N ASP A 214 -10.61 6.56 -0.17
CA ASP A 214 -9.77 7.06 0.92
C ASP A 214 -10.62 7.67 2.05
N CYS A 215 -11.61 8.50 1.70
CA CYS A 215 -12.52 9.13 2.67
C CYS A 215 -13.33 8.10 3.46
N VAL A 216 -13.79 7.02 2.80
CA VAL A 216 -14.52 5.95 3.47
C VAL A 216 -13.60 5.17 4.41
N GLN A 217 -12.37 4.85 3.97
CA GLN A 217 -11.42 4.15 4.82
C GLN A 217 -11.08 4.95 6.09
N GLU A 218 -10.83 6.25 5.93
CA GLU A 218 -10.58 7.15 7.06
C GLU A 218 -11.78 7.19 8.01
N MET A 219 -12.99 7.35 7.48
CA MET A 219 -14.20 7.42 8.30
C MET A 219 -14.50 6.11 9.05
N ARG A 220 -14.29 4.94 8.41
CA ARG A 220 -14.44 3.62 9.06
C ARG A 220 -13.50 3.41 10.24
N SER A 221 -12.40 4.17 10.33
CA SER A 221 -11.51 4.12 11.50
C SER A 221 -12.07 4.87 12.71
N MET A 222 -13.07 5.73 12.50
CA MET A 222 -13.66 6.59 13.52
C MET A 222 -15.11 6.27 13.87
N MET A 223 -15.86 5.72 12.91
CA MET A 223 -17.32 5.57 13.00
C MET A 223 -17.76 4.14 12.68
N ASP A 224 -18.98 3.81 13.10
CA ASP A 224 -19.64 2.55 12.78
C ASP A 224 -19.91 2.40 11.28
N ASP A 225 -20.24 1.17 10.86
CA ASP A 225 -20.52 0.82 9.47
C ASP A 225 -21.88 1.39 9.00
N GLU A 226 -21.95 2.70 8.80
CA GLU A 226 -23.12 3.43 8.33
C GLU A 226 -22.79 4.33 7.15
N CYS A 227 -23.73 4.48 6.20
CA CYS A 227 -23.59 5.45 5.13
C CYS A 227 -23.58 6.90 5.69
N PRO A 228 -22.55 7.73 5.45
CA PRO A 228 -22.50 9.11 5.95
C PRO A 228 -23.63 10.00 5.45
N PHE A 229 -24.20 9.64 4.29
CA PHE A 229 -25.23 10.44 3.66
C PHE A 229 -26.64 10.09 4.15
N CYS A 230 -26.96 8.80 4.27
CA CYS A 230 -28.32 8.35 4.59
C CYS A 230 -28.45 7.49 5.86
N ARG A 231 -27.35 7.23 6.57
CA ARG A 231 -27.26 6.42 7.80
C ARG A 231 -27.76 4.99 7.67
N ARG A 232 -27.81 4.44 6.45
CA ARG A 232 -28.06 3.00 6.26
C ARG A 232 -26.90 2.22 6.88
N GLU A 233 -27.20 1.24 7.72
CA GLU A 233 -26.22 0.37 8.38
C GLU A 233 -25.65 -0.72 7.43
N ASN A 234 -24.49 -1.27 7.78
CA ASN A 234 -23.79 -2.39 7.12
C ASN A 234 -23.43 -2.13 5.65
N VAL A 235 -23.17 -0.87 5.31
CA VAL A 235 -22.99 -0.41 3.93
C VAL A 235 -21.59 -0.74 3.40
N PHE A 236 -20.56 -0.65 4.23
CA PHE A 236 -19.18 -0.91 3.82
C PHE A 236 -18.82 -2.38 3.98
N THR A 237 -19.29 -3.08 5.01
CA THR A 237 -19.04 -4.53 5.13
C THR A 237 -19.62 -5.29 3.93
N SER A 238 -20.76 -4.85 3.41
CA SER A 238 -21.33 -5.41 2.17
C SER A 238 -20.50 -5.05 0.92
N CYS A 239 -19.89 -3.86 0.86
CA CYS A 239 -18.95 -3.48 -0.20
C CYS A 239 -17.59 -4.19 -0.13
N VAL A 240 -17.10 -4.54 1.07
CA VAL A 240 -15.83 -5.26 1.25
C VAL A 240 -15.87 -6.64 0.58
N ASN A 241 -17.03 -7.29 0.51
CA ASN A 241 -17.15 -8.54 -0.25
C ASN A 241 -16.97 -8.34 -1.77
N LEU A 242 -17.04 -7.09 -2.27
CA LEU A 242 -16.78 -6.72 -3.68
C LEU A 242 -15.33 -6.21 -3.90
N THR A 243 -14.48 -6.18 -2.86
CA THR A 243 -13.13 -5.58 -2.84
C THR A 243 -12.26 -5.93 -4.04
N GLY A 244 -12.25 -7.19 -4.48
CA GLY A 244 -11.40 -7.66 -5.57
C GLY A 244 -11.65 -6.95 -6.91
N GLN A 245 -12.88 -6.53 -7.19
CA GLN A 245 -13.22 -5.77 -8.40
C GLN A 245 -13.10 -4.25 -8.20
N LEU A 246 -13.30 -3.78 -6.96
CA LEU A 246 -13.33 -2.34 -6.64
C LEU A 246 -11.95 -1.68 -6.52
N ASN A 247 -10.87 -2.45 -6.40
CA ASN A 247 -9.51 -1.91 -6.33
C ASN A 247 -8.66 -2.33 -7.53
N MET A 248 -9.20 -2.12 -8.72
CA MET A 248 -8.55 -2.43 -10.00
C MET A 248 -7.97 -1.18 -10.65
N TYR A 249 -6.78 -1.33 -11.24
CA TYR A 249 -6.00 -0.25 -11.84
C TYR A 249 -5.47 -0.66 -13.19
N LYS A 250 -5.50 0.28 -14.15
CA LYS A 250 -4.73 0.21 -15.38
C LYS A 250 -3.37 0.83 -15.12
N VAL A 251 -2.34 0.14 -15.56
CA VAL A 251 -0.95 0.55 -15.39
C VAL A 251 -0.28 0.58 -16.75
N GLN A 252 0.45 1.66 -17.01
CA GLN A 252 1.36 1.79 -18.14
C GLN A 252 2.76 2.12 -17.63
N VAL A 253 3.74 1.33 -18.05
CA VAL A 253 5.16 1.51 -17.72
C VAL A 253 5.93 1.72 -19.02
N ASP A 254 6.72 2.80 -19.08
CA ASP A 254 7.67 3.02 -20.16
C ASP A 254 8.97 2.25 -19.84
N LEU A 255 9.35 1.35 -20.71
CA LEU A 255 10.54 0.50 -20.54
C LEU A 255 11.79 1.17 -21.10
N PRO A 256 12.98 0.90 -20.53
CA PRO A 256 14.24 1.30 -21.13
C PRO A 256 14.45 0.65 -22.51
N ASN A 257 14.89 1.44 -23.50
CA ASN A 257 15.02 1.01 -24.90
C ASN A 257 15.99 -0.18 -25.12
N GLU A 258 16.99 -0.35 -24.25
CA GLU A 258 18.10 -1.29 -24.45
C GLU A 258 17.93 -2.61 -23.67
N ALA A 259 16.89 -2.73 -22.85
CA ALA A 259 16.74 -3.88 -21.97
C ALA A 259 16.15 -5.08 -22.72
N LYS A 260 16.94 -6.16 -22.86
CA LYS A 260 16.48 -7.45 -23.42
C LYS A 260 15.41 -8.12 -22.56
N GLU A 261 15.62 -8.08 -21.25
CA GLU A 261 14.77 -8.71 -20.25
C GLU A 261 14.75 -7.84 -19.01
N ILE A 262 13.54 -7.59 -18.48
CA ILE A 262 13.33 -6.83 -17.26
C ILE A 262 12.34 -7.56 -16.36
N VAL A 263 12.41 -7.27 -15.07
CA VAL A 263 11.40 -7.73 -14.12
C VAL A 263 10.67 -6.53 -13.55
N LEU A 264 9.36 -6.48 -13.77
CA LEU A 264 8.48 -5.51 -13.14
C LEU A 264 8.00 -6.06 -11.80
N ALA A 265 8.28 -5.36 -10.71
CA ALA A 265 7.67 -5.61 -9.42
C ALA A 265 6.38 -4.80 -9.31
N VAL A 266 5.27 -5.47 -8.99
CA VAL A 266 3.93 -4.88 -8.82
C VAL A 266 3.46 -5.19 -7.40
N GLY A 267 3.28 -4.16 -6.59
CA GLY A 267 2.96 -4.26 -5.18
C GLY A 267 1.65 -3.59 -4.77
N SER A 268 1.18 -3.97 -3.58
CA SER A 268 0.07 -3.38 -2.85
C SER A 268 0.62 -2.50 -1.72
N LEU A 269 0.45 -1.19 -1.85
CA LEU A 269 1.00 -0.14 -1.00
C LEU A 269 -0.04 0.35 0.02
N LEU A 270 0.32 0.36 1.29
CA LEU A 270 -0.58 0.66 2.42
C LEU A 270 -0.54 2.12 2.90
N THR A 271 0.05 3.03 2.13
CA THR A 271 0.15 4.45 2.51
C THR A 271 -1.04 5.26 1.99
N SER A 272 -1.48 6.26 2.77
CA SER A 272 -2.60 7.13 2.38
C SER A 272 -2.19 8.12 1.30
N ASP A 273 -0.98 8.66 1.41
CA ASP A 273 -0.37 9.57 0.43
C ASP A 273 0.00 8.85 -0.88
N GLY A 274 0.07 7.51 -0.87
CA GLY A 274 0.53 6.73 -2.02
C GLY A 274 2.04 6.78 -2.23
N GLU A 275 2.79 7.27 -1.25
CA GLU A 275 4.23 7.29 -1.27
C GLU A 275 4.80 6.03 -0.63
N TYR A 276 5.91 5.55 -1.19
CA TYR A 276 6.67 4.45 -0.61
C TYR A 276 7.73 5.02 0.31
N ASN A 277 7.70 4.64 1.58
CA ASN A 277 8.66 5.09 2.57
C ASN A 277 9.65 3.98 2.93
N ASN A 278 9.16 2.76 3.09
CA ASN A 278 9.97 1.60 3.46
C ASN A 278 9.22 0.28 3.22
N PRO A 279 9.91 -0.88 3.30
CA PRO A 279 9.31 -2.19 3.01
C PRO A 279 8.06 -2.57 3.81
N THR A 280 7.83 -2.01 5.00
CA THR A 280 6.58 -2.30 5.74
C THR A 280 5.32 -1.78 5.02
N ASN A 281 5.48 -0.82 4.10
CA ASN A 281 4.36 -0.31 3.32
C ASN A 281 3.81 -1.31 2.30
N ILE A 282 4.53 -2.38 1.97
CA ILE A 282 4.12 -3.34 0.94
C ILE A 282 3.42 -4.54 1.58
N ALA A 283 2.12 -4.69 1.33
CA ALA A 283 1.30 -5.80 1.84
C ALA A 283 1.43 -7.07 1.00
N ALA A 284 1.60 -6.91 -0.31
CA ALA A 284 1.74 -7.98 -1.28
C ALA A 284 2.55 -7.50 -2.48
N CYS A 285 3.22 -8.41 -3.18
CA CYS A 285 4.00 -8.10 -4.37
C CYS A 285 4.05 -9.31 -5.32
N ARG A 286 4.05 -9.03 -6.62
CA ARG A 286 4.28 -9.98 -7.71
C ARG A 286 5.32 -9.47 -8.69
N SER A 287 6.07 -10.40 -9.25
CA SER A 287 7.09 -10.12 -10.27
C SER A 287 6.52 -10.52 -11.63
N ILE A 288 6.69 -9.66 -12.63
CA ILE A 288 6.30 -9.91 -14.01
C ILE A 288 7.56 -9.83 -14.85
N LEU A 289 7.95 -10.96 -15.44
CA LEU A 289 9.07 -11.02 -16.37
C LEU A 289 8.62 -10.49 -17.74
N VAL A 290 9.28 -9.44 -18.22
CA VAL A 290 9.03 -8.88 -19.55
C VAL A 290 10.24 -9.13 -20.43
N ARG A 291 10.02 -9.80 -21.56
CA ARG A 291 11.04 -10.04 -22.59
C ARG A 291 10.74 -9.19 -23.80
N HIS A 292 11.74 -8.45 -24.26
CA HIS A 292 11.60 -7.60 -25.44
C HIS A 292 11.59 -8.46 -26.71
N SER A 293 10.61 -8.25 -27.59
CA SER A 293 10.53 -8.96 -28.87
C SER A 293 11.43 -8.35 -29.95
N CYS A 294 11.83 -7.08 -29.82
CA CYS A 294 12.49 -6.34 -30.89
C CYS A 294 14.01 -6.51 -30.94
N ILE A 295 14.61 -7.34 -30.09
CA ILE A 295 15.98 -7.81 -30.32
C ILE A 295 15.85 -9.19 -30.93
N MET A 296 15.43 -9.20 -32.20
CA MET A 296 15.73 -10.33 -33.07
C MET A 296 17.26 -10.39 -33.15
N ASP A 297 17.83 -11.45 -32.58
CA ASP A 297 19.26 -11.73 -32.61
C ASP A 297 19.76 -11.74 -34.06
N PHE A 298 20.29 -10.60 -34.53
CA PHE A 298 21.10 -10.54 -35.74
C PHE A 298 22.48 -11.21 -35.56
N GLU A 299 22.74 -11.84 -34.41
CA GLU A 299 23.95 -12.66 -34.20
C GLU A 299 23.78 -14.13 -34.64
N ALA A 300 22.62 -14.55 -35.16
CA ALA A 300 22.44 -15.90 -35.70
C ALA A 300 22.85 -16.10 -37.18
N GLU A 301 23.27 -15.04 -37.90
CA GLU A 301 23.72 -15.17 -39.30
C GLU A 301 25.14 -14.59 -39.52
N GLY A 302 26.06 -14.83 -38.57
CA GLY A 302 27.49 -14.55 -38.74
C GLY A 302 28.33 -15.73 -39.26
N GLU A 303 27.86 -16.97 -39.11
CA GLU A 303 28.65 -18.17 -39.44
C GLU A 303 27.93 -19.04 -40.48
N ARG A 304 27.89 -18.56 -41.73
CA ARG A 304 27.83 -19.45 -42.91
C ARG A 304 28.28 -18.75 -44.19
N ASN A 305 29.36 -17.99 -44.10
CA ASN A 305 30.13 -17.54 -45.26
C ASN A 305 31.55 -18.10 -45.18
N SER A 306 31.74 -19.32 -45.66
CA SER A 306 33.05 -19.80 -46.12
C SER A 306 32.87 -20.96 -47.12
N PRO A 307 33.76 -21.07 -48.12
CA PRO A 307 33.36 -21.30 -49.50
C PRO A 307 33.59 -22.74 -49.95
N VAL A 308 32.79 -23.19 -50.93
CA VAL A 308 33.14 -24.36 -51.73
C VAL A 308 33.59 -23.86 -53.09
N SER A 309 34.89 -24.04 -53.31
CA SER A 309 35.64 -23.97 -54.57
C SER A 309 34.98 -24.74 -55.71
#